data_AF-A0A081RWR8-F1
#
_entry.id   AF-A0A081RWR8-F1
#
_cell.length_a   1.000
_cell.length_b   1.000
_cell.length_c   1.000
_cell.angle_alpha   90.00
_cell.angle_beta   90.00
_cell.angle_gamma   90.00
#
_symmetry.space_group_name_H-M   'P 1'
#
loop_
_entity.id
_entity.type
_entity.pdbx_description
1 polymer ?
#
loop_
_entity_poly.entity_id
_entity_poly.type
_entity_poly.pdbx_seq_one_letter_code
_entity_poly.pdbx_strand_id
1 'polypeptide(L)'
;MLKVQCMWQAYNAKDVNTLRDQQKVALKAWAWSTGENEENIFTDQSVYRNIKAKSFKMIPINWDNYRVKIMNQGRMVRLVNKSDPEISPISYYVDDEDGDTVLSTTAPIFSLINGRFVQVI
;
A
#
# COMPACT_ATOMS: atom_id res chain seq x y z
N MET A 1 -3.53 9.15 -9.49
CA MET A 1 -3.50 9.93 -8.24
C MET A 1 -4.62 9.55 -7.28
N LEU A 2 -5.90 9.50 -7.73
CA LEU A 2 -7.06 9.19 -6.87
C LEU A 2 -6.95 7.88 -6.07
N LYS A 3 -6.47 6.77 -6.67
CA LYS A 3 -6.35 5.47 -5.97
C LYS A 3 -5.36 5.49 -4.80
N VAL A 4 -4.20 6.12 -4.99
CA VAL A 4 -3.19 6.25 -3.93
C VAL A 4 -3.71 7.18 -2.82
N GLN A 5 -4.43 8.26 -3.17
CA GLN A 5 -5.07 9.13 -2.18
C GLN A 5 -6.13 8.39 -1.35
N CYS A 6 -6.99 7.58 -1.97
CA CYS A 6 -7.97 6.78 -1.23
C CYS A 6 -7.29 5.78 -0.28
N MET A 7 -6.18 5.18 -0.70
CA MET A 7 -5.41 4.31 0.18
C MET A 7 -4.82 5.09 1.34
N TRP A 8 -4.18 6.23 1.09
CA TRP A 8 -3.67 7.10 2.16
C TRP A 8 -4.75 7.46 3.18
N GLN A 9 -5.95 7.82 2.71
CA GLN A 9 -7.09 8.13 3.56
C GLN A 9 -7.52 6.92 4.41
N ALA A 10 -7.55 5.73 3.82
CA ALA A 10 -7.87 4.49 4.54
C ALA A 10 -6.82 4.14 5.60
N TYR A 11 -5.53 4.30 5.32
CA TYR A 11 -4.46 4.18 6.32
C TYR A 11 -4.66 5.19 7.45
N ASN A 12 -4.86 6.47 7.12
CA ASN A 12 -5.01 7.54 8.10
C ASN A 12 -6.27 7.36 8.98
N ALA A 13 -7.36 6.86 8.40
CA ALA A 13 -8.60 6.54 9.11
C ALA A 13 -8.57 5.18 9.82
N LYS A 14 -7.48 4.40 9.68
CA LYS A 14 -7.36 3.03 10.17
C LYS A 14 -8.47 2.10 9.66
N ASP A 15 -8.96 2.36 8.44
CA ASP A 15 -10.03 1.61 7.80
C ASP A 15 -9.48 0.35 7.12
N VAL A 16 -9.35 -0.70 7.92
CA VAL A 16 -8.85 -2.02 7.51
C VAL A 16 -9.67 -2.62 6.36
N ASN A 17 -11.00 -2.43 6.36
CA ASN A 17 -11.88 -3.04 5.37
C ASN A 17 -11.63 -2.43 3.99
N THR A 18 -11.52 -1.10 3.92
CA THR A 18 -11.19 -0.42 2.67
C THR A 18 -9.80 -0.84 2.15
N LEU A 19 -8.81 -1.03 3.03
CA LEU A 19 -7.49 -1.52 2.63
C LEU A 19 -7.54 -2.93 2.05
N ARG A 20 -8.26 -3.85 2.70
CA ARG A 20 -8.46 -5.22 2.20
C ARG A 20 -9.16 -5.22 0.84
N ASP A 21 -10.22 -4.43 0.70
CA ASP A 21 -10.99 -4.34 -0.55
C ASP A 21 -10.17 -3.77 -1.71
N GLN A 22 -9.27 -2.81 -1.44
CA GLN A 22 -8.34 -2.29 -2.45
C GLN A 22 -7.35 -3.37 -2.94
N GLN A 23 -6.94 -4.29 -2.07
CA GLN A 23 -6.00 -5.37 -2.37
C GLN A 23 -6.67 -6.65 -2.89
N LYS A 24 -8.00 -6.71 -2.95
CA LYS A 24 -8.78 -7.93 -3.24
C LYS A 24 -8.30 -8.73 -4.45
N VAL A 25 -7.87 -8.07 -5.54
CA VAL A 25 -7.36 -8.76 -6.73
C VAL A 25 -6.00 -9.39 -6.47
N ALA A 26 -5.10 -8.68 -5.79
CA ALA A 26 -3.79 -9.21 -5.40
C ALA A 26 -3.94 -10.38 -4.39
N LEU A 27 -4.81 -10.23 -3.39
CA LEU A 27 -5.08 -11.27 -2.39
C LEU A 27 -5.64 -12.54 -3.05
N LYS A 28 -6.59 -12.41 -3.98
CA LYS A 28 -7.11 -13.55 -4.76
C LYS A 28 -6.03 -14.26 -5.56
N ALA A 29 -5.16 -13.50 -6.23
CA ALA A 29 -4.07 -14.08 -7.00
C ALA A 29 -3.07 -14.82 -6.09
N TRP A 30 -2.73 -14.23 -4.93
CA TRP A 30 -1.86 -14.85 -3.94
C TRP A 30 -2.49 -16.14 -3.41
N ALA A 31 -3.72 -16.09 -2.89
CA ALA A 31 -4.47 -17.24 -2.38
C ALA A 31 -4.54 -18.39 -3.40
N TRP A 32 -4.83 -18.06 -4.66
CA TRP A 32 -4.85 -19.04 -5.75
C TRP A 32 -3.48 -19.70 -5.98
N SER A 33 -2.39 -18.93 -5.87
CA SER A 33 -1.03 -19.44 -6.11
C SER A 33 -0.44 -20.25 -4.95
N THR A 34 -0.88 -20.01 -3.71
CA THR A 34 -0.32 -20.67 -2.51
C THR A 34 -1.26 -21.70 -1.89
N GLY A 35 -2.55 -21.67 -2.23
CA GLY A 35 -3.58 -22.46 -1.54
C GLY A 35 -3.97 -21.90 -0.17
N GLU A 36 -3.44 -20.75 0.23
CA GLU A 36 -3.87 -20.04 1.43
C GLU A 36 -5.20 -19.32 1.23
N ASN A 37 -5.77 -18.78 2.32
CA ASN A 37 -6.98 -17.98 2.25
C ASN A 37 -6.65 -16.47 2.22
N GLU A 38 -7.49 -15.69 1.54
CA GLU A 38 -7.30 -14.23 1.36
C GLU A 38 -7.19 -13.47 2.69
N GLU A 39 -7.91 -13.93 3.73
CA GLU A 39 -7.94 -13.26 5.04
C GLU A 39 -6.61 -13.42 5.77
N ASN A 40 -6.08 -14.64 5.88
CA ASN A 40 -4.80 -14.94 6.50
C ASN A 40 -3.68 -14.15 5.83
N ILE A 41 -3.62 -14.19 4.49
CA ILE A 41 -2.63 -13.43 3.72
C ILE A 41 -2.68 -11.95 4.09
N PHE A 42 -3.88 -11.37 4.19
CA PHE A 42 -4.03 -9.95 4.53
C PHE A 42 -3.69 -9.65 5.99
N THR A 43 -4.14 -10.48 6.93
CA THR A 43 -3.90 -10.26 8.37
C THR A 43 -2.44 -10.48 8.77
N ASP A 44 -1.69 -11.27 8.01
CA ASP A 44 -0.26 -11.53 8.21
C ASP A 44 0.61 -10.37 7.71
N GLN A 45 0.07 -9.47 6.88
CA GLN A 45 0.80 -8.28 6.47
C GLN A 45 1.03 -7.34 7.65
N SER A 46 2.24 -6.77 7.73
CA SER A 46 2.62 -5.85 8.81
C SER A 46 1.66 -4.67 8.96
N VAL A 47 1.07 -4.18 7.85
CA VAL A 47 0.08 -3.11 7.87
C VAL A 47 -1.09 -3.41 8.81
N TYR A 48 -1.59 -4.65 8.84
CA TYR A 48 -2.75 -5.04 9.64
C TYR A 48 -2.52 -4.82 11.14
N ARG A 49 -1.29 -5.08 11.60
CA ARG A 49 -0.84 -4.78 12.97
C ARG A 49 -0.53 -3.31 13.15
N ASN A 50 0.24 -2.73 12.24
CA ASN A 50 0.79 -1.38 12.37
C ASN A 50 -0.28 -0.29 12.49
N ILE A 51 -1.34 -0.32 11.66
CA ILE A 51 -2.36 0.73 11.69
C ILE A 51 -3.16 0.74 13.00
N LYS A 52 -3.17 -0.37 13.74
CA LYS A 52 -3.82 -0.51 15.04
C LYS A 52 -2.94 -0.03 16.20
N ALA A 53 -1.63 0.14 15.99
CA ALA A 53 -0.72 0.64 17.00
C ALA A 53 -1.10 2.06 17.44
N LYS A 54 -0.86 2.37 18.73
CA LYS A 54 -1.08 3.72 19.28
C LYS A 54 -0.08 4.73 18.73
N SER A 55 1.14 4.28 18.45
CA SER A 55 2.23 5.08 17.87
C SER A 55 2.09 5.33 16.37
N PHE A 56 1.13 4.68 15.69
CA PHE A 56 0.89 4.86 14.27
C PHE A 56 0.64 6.34 13.93
N LYS A 57 1.46 6.87 13.02
CA LYS A 57 1.36 8.25 12.54
C LYS A 57 1.56 8.31 11.02
N MET A 58 0.47 8.57 10.31
CA MET A 58 0.49 8.71 8.85
C MET A 58 1.26 9.96 8.42
N ILE A 59 2.07 9.85 7.36
CA ILE A 59 2.82 10.98 6.78
C ILE A 59 2.01 11.53 5.58
N PRO A 60 1.68 12.84 5.54
CA PRO A 60 1.03 13.45 4.39
C PRO A 60 1.83 13.30 3.09
N ILE A 61 1.13 13.08 1.98
CA ILE A 61 1.79 12.96 0.66
C ILE A 61 2.07 14.35 0.10
N ASN A 62 3.33 14.64 -0.20
CA ASN A 62 3.70 15.71 -1.11
C ASN A 62 3.78 15.17 -2.54
N TRP A 63 2.76 15.44 -3.36
CA TRP A 63 2.65 14.91 -4.73
C TRP A 63 3.78 15.37 -5.65
N ASP A 64 4.38 16.54 -5.39
CA ASP A 64 5.48 17.06 -6.20
C ASP A 64 6.74 16.22 -6.06
N ASN A 65 6.85 15.41 -5.00
CA ASN A 65 7.96 14.50 -4.80
C ASN A 65 7.88 13.26 -5.69
N TYR A 66 6.76 12.96 -6.34
CA TYR A 66 6.55 11.69 -7.03
C TYR A 66 6.36 11.85 -8.54
N ARG A 67 6.80 10.82 -9.28
CA ARG A 67 6.50 10.64 -10.71
C ARG A 67 5.88 9.27 -10.96
N VAL A 68 5.12 9.15 -12.04
CA VAL A 68 4.61 7.86 -12.51
C VAL A 68 5.75 7.07 -13.15
N LYS A 69 5.93 5.82 -12.73
CA LYS A 69 6.79 4.83 -13.40
C LYS A 69 5.90 3.82 -14.10
N ILE A 70 6.06 3.72 -15.42
CA ILE A 70 5.43 2.69 -16.25
C ILE A 70 6.29 1.43 -16.19
N MET A 71 5.65 0.27 -16.05
CA MET A 71 6.27 -1.03 -15.82
C MET A 71 5.62 -2.09 -16.71
N ASN A 72 6.31 -3.22 -16.87
CA ASN A 72 5.80 -4.40 -17.58
C ASN A 72 5.18 -4.06 -18.95
N GLN A 73 5.97 -3.46 -19.84
CA GLN A 73 5.54 -3.12 -21.21
C GLN A 73 4.26 -2.27 -21.27
N GLY A 74 4.07 -1.36 -20.32
CA GLY A 74 2.89 -0.48 -20.29
C GLY A 74 1.69 -1.03 -19.53
N ARG A 75 1.79 -2.25 -18.97
CA ARG A 75 0.66 -2.91 -18.30
C ARG A 75 0.51 -2.53 -16.83
N MET A 76 1.58 -2.01 -16.21
CA MET A 76 1.58 -1.66 -14.80
C MET A 76 2.14 -0.26 -14.57
N VAL A 77 1.69 0.37 -13.49
CA VAL A 77 2.17 1.68 -13.06
C VAL A 77 2.34 1.72 -11.55
N ARG A 78 3.33 2.46 -11.08
CA ARG A 78 3.46 2.86 -9.67
C ARG A 78 3.96 4.29 -9.56
N LEU A 79 3.86 4.87 -8.38
CA LEU A 79 4.53 6.13 -8.07
C LEU A 79 5.92 5.86 -7.51
N VAL A 80 6.89 6.67 -7.92
CA VAL A 80 8.28 6.61 -7.42
C VAL A 80 8.70 8.02 -7.04
N ASN A 81 9.30 8.17 -5.87
CA ASN A 81 9.84 9.44 -5.42
C ASN A 81 11.03 9.86 -6.31
N LYS A 82 11.11 11.15 -6.63
CA LYS A 82 12.07 11.74 -7.56
C LYS A 82 13.47 11.84 -6.94
N SER A 83 13.56 12.02 -5.63
CA SER A 83 14.82 12.24 -4.90
C SER A 83 15.32 10.98 -4.23
N ASP A 84 14.44 10.29 -3.48
CA ASP A 84 14.78 9.08 -2.73
C ASP A 84 13.84 7.93 -3.11
N PRO A 85 14.28 7.00 -3.98
CA PRO A 85 13.46 5.89 -4.44
C PRO A 85 12.99 4.91 -3.35
N GLU A 86 13.58 4.94 -2.15
CA GLU A 86 13.18 4.10 -1.03
C GLU A 86 11.90 4.62 -0.36
N ILE A 87 11.62 5.92 -0.47
CA ILE A 87 10.42 6.53 0.11
C ILE A 87 9.24 6.40 -0.86
N SER A 88 8.24 5.61 -0.47
CA SER A 88 7.00 5.40 -1.23
C SER A 88 5.89 6.38 -0.79
N PRO A 89 4.82 6.59 -1.58
CA PRO A 89 3.80 7.59 -1.26
C PRO A 89 2.94 7.21 -0.04
N ILE A 90 2.77 5.92 0.25
CA ILE A 90 2.10 5.49 1.47
C ILE A 90 3.19 5.28 2.51
N SER A 91 3.37 6.24 3.41
CA SER A 91 4.40 6.18 4.44
C SER A 91 3.83 6.58 5.79
N TYR A 92 4.31 5.95 6.85
CA TYR A 92 3.89 6.21 8.22
C TYR A 92 5.01 5.85 9.20
N TYR A 93 4.96 6.46 10.38
CA TYR A 93 5.76 6.06 11.52
C TYR A 93 4.98 5.09 12.40
N VAL A 94 5.67 4.14 13.00
CA VAL A 94 5.15 3.23 14.04
C VAL A 94 6.33 2.79 14.91
N ASP A 95 6.08 2.52 16.19
CA ASP A 95 7.11 1.94 17.05
C ASP A 95 7.18 0.43 16.78
N ASP A 96 8.39 -0.09 16.67
CA ASP A 96 8.63 -1.52 16.52
C ASP A 96 8.53 -2.27 17.86
N GLU A 97 8.95 -3.53 17.88
CA GLU A 97 8.84 -4.38 19.07
C GLU A 97 9.83 -4.00 20.17
N ASP A 98 10.93 -3.33 19.81
CA ASP A 98 11.95 -2.82 20.74
C ASP A 98 11.60 -1.40 21.26
N GLY A 99 10.55 -0.79 20.69
CA GLY A 99 10.04 0.53 21.07
C GLY A 99 10.65 1.67 20.26
N ASP A 100 11.44 1.37 19.22
CA ASP A 100 12.03 2.37 18.34
C ASP A 100 11.05 2.82 17.27
N THR A 101 10.94 4.13 17.03
CA THR A 101 10.09 4.67 15.97
C THR A 101 10.72 4.43 14.60
N VAL A 102 10.08 3.60 13.78
CA VAL A 102 10.54 3.25 12.43
C VAL A 102 9.66 3.88 11.34
N LEU A 103 10.28 4.18 10.19
CA LEU A 103 9.56 4.56 8.97
C LEU A 103 9.15 3.30 8.21
N SER A 104 7.85 3.13 7.99
CA SER A 104 7.32 2.10 7.09
C SER A 104 6.73 2.74 5.85
N THR A 105 6.87 2.04 4.71
CA THR A 105 6.49 2.57 3.41
C THR A 105 5.98 1.48 2.48
N THR A 106 4.98 1.81 1.67
CA THR A 106 4.35 0.92 0.69
C THR A 106 4.22 1.61 -0.67
N ALA A 107 4.72 0.95 -1.72
CA ALA A 107 4.61 1.38 -3.11
C ALA A 107 3.62 0.46 -3.87
N PRO A 108 2.30 0.72 -3.80
CA PRO A 108 1.32 -0.09 -4.52
C PRO A 108 1.57 -0.05 -6.02
N ILE A 109 1.38 -1.18 -6.69
CA ILE A 109 1.46 -1.29 -8.14
C ILE A 109 0.05 -1.52 -8.69
N PHE A 110 -0.31 -0.74 -9.70
CA PHE A 110 -1.62 -0.80 -10.32
C PHE A 110 -1.54 -1.25 -11.77
N SER A 111 -2.57 -1.96 -12.22
CA SER A 111 -2.84 -2.22 -13.64
C SER A 111 -4.14 -1.55 -14.07
N LEU A 112 -4.28 -1.22 -15.35
CA LEU A 112 -5.52 -0.72 -15.93
C LEU A 112 -6.36 -1.89 -16.43
N ILE A 113 -7.40 -2.26 -15.68
CA ILE A 113 -8.30 -3.37 -15.99
C ILE A 113 -9.69 -2.80 -16.22
N ASN A 114 -10.26 -3.02 -17.41
CA ASN A 114 -11.61 -2.53 -17.78
C ASN A 114 -11.78 -1.03 -17.51
N GLY A 115 -10.78 -0.21 -17.87
CA GLY A 115 -10.79 1.24 -17.69
C GLY A 115 -10.59 1.73 -16.25
N ARG A 116 -10.28 0.84 -15.30
CA ARG A 116 -10.07 1.18 -13.88
C ARG A 116 -8.68 0.74 -13.40
N PHE A 117 -8.03 1.59 -12.62
CA PHE A 117 -6.81 1.19 -11.93
C PHE A 117 -7.13 0.25 -10.77
N VAL A 118 -6.51 -0.93 -10.78
CA VAL A 118 -6.68 -2.00 -9.80
C VAL A 118 -5.31 -2.32 -9.20
N GLN A 119 -5.20 -2.43 -7.87
CA GLN A 119 -3.95 -2.83 -7.23
C GLN A 119 -3.71 -4.32 -7.51
N VAL A 120 -2.50 -4.63 -7.96
CA VAL A 120 -2.10 -5.98 -8.36
C VAL A 120 -0.89 -6.49 -7.58
N ILE A 121 -0.14 -5.59 -6.94
CA ILE A 121 0.97 -5.86 -6.01
C ILE A 121 0.93 -4.76 -4.93
#